data_AF-A0A2A8HT94-F1
#
_entry.id   AF-A0A2A8HT94-F1
#
_cell.length_a   1.000
_cell.length_b   1.000
_cell.length_c   1.000
_cell.angle_alpha   90.00
_cell.angle_beta   90.00
_cell.angle_gamma   90.00
#
_symmetry.space_group_name_H-M   'P 1'
#
loop_
_entity.id
_entity.type
_entity.pdbx_description
1 polymer ?
#
loop_
_entity_poly.entity_id
_entity_poly.type
_entity_poly.pdbx_seq_one_letter_code
_entity_poly.pdbx_strand_id
1 'polypeptide(L)'
;MKWSGLHDAAATVAAIAGIDVPPMAPRVRNLPAVMRDADEWRRRCAEQGIEDLAAIMEPGLSALLAAFARGSDPRPAAGALWREFVAARDALVALSPLSGTHRRMA
;
A
#
# COMPACT_ATOMS: atom_id res chain seq x y z
N MET A 1 -7.67 -8.72 6.52
CA MET A 1 -8.75 -7.88 5.94
C MET A 1 -8.25 -6.48 5.56
N LYS A 2 -7.49 -5.75 6.40
CA LYS A 2 -7.00 -4.39 6.07
C LYS A 2 -6.18 -4.28 4.78
N TRP A 3 -5.27 -5.23 4.50
CA TRP A 3 -4.38 -5.18 3.34
C TRP A 3 -5.08 -5.21 1.97
N SER A 4 -6.07 -6.09 1.79
CA SER A 4 -6.82 -6.15 0.53
C SER A 4 -7.63 -4.87 0.31
N GLY A 5 -8.31 -4.37 1.36
CA GLY A 5 -9.07 -3.13 1.28
C GLY A 5 -8.22 -1.90 0.93
N LEU A 6 -6.98 -1.83 1.45
CA LEU A 6 -6.01 -0.81 1.05
C LEU A 6 -5.69 -0.86 -0.44
N HIS A 7 -5.53 -2.06 -1.00
CA HIS A 7 -5.28 -2.23 -2.43
C HIS A 7 -6.49 -1.86 -3.28
N ASP A 8 -7.71 -2.15 -2.82
CA ASP A 8 -8.95 -1.75 -3.50
C ASP A 8 -9.10 -0.22 -3.51
N ALA A 9 -8.82 0.44 -2.39
CA ALA A 9 -8.79 1.90 -2.30
C ALA A 9 -7.71 2.49 -3.22
N ALA A 10 -6.52 1.92 -3.24
CA ALA A 10 -5.42 2.38 -4.09
C ALA A 10 -5.73 2.19 -5.59
N ALA A 11 -6.38 1.09 -5.98
CA ALA A 11 -6.86 0.88 -7.34
C ALA A 11 -7.89 1.94 -7.76
N THR A 12 -8.76 2.35 -6.83
CA THR A 12 -9.71 3.45 -7.06
C THR A 12 -8.98 4.79 -7.26
N VAL A 13 -7.98 5.09 -6.44
CA VAL A 13 -7.13 6.29 -6.60
C VAL A 13 -6.40 6.28 -7.94
N ALA A 14 -5.83 5.14 -8.35
CA ALA A 14 -5.18 5.01 -9.65
C ALA A 14 -6.14 5.22 -10.82
N ALA A 15 -7.36 4.67 -10.73
CA ALA A 15 -8.41 4.88 -11.73
C ALA A 15 -8.80 6.37 -11.82
N ILE A 16 -8.96 7.06 -10.69
CA ILE A 16 -9.19 8.52 -10.68
C ILE A 16 -8.04 9.26 -11.35
N ALA A 17 -6.79 8.84 -11.12
CA ALA A 17 -5.61 9.44 -11.73
C ALA A 17 -5.42 9.11 -13.22
N GLY A 18 -6.19 8.18 -13.79
CA GLY A 18 -6.00 7.68 -15.14
C GLY A 18 -4.74 6.82 -15.32
N ILE A 19 -4.28 6.18 -14.24
CA ILE A 19 -3.09 5.33 -14.23
C ILE A 19 -3.51 3.89 -14.48
N ASP A 20 -2.91 3.26 -15.49
CA ASP A 20 -3.04 1.81 -15.69
C ASP A 20 -2.17 1.06 -14.68
N VAL A 21 -2.77 0.13 -13.95
CA VAL A 21 -2.12 -0.59 -12.86
C VAL A 21 -1.89 -2.04 -13.28
N PRO A 22 -0.63 -2.51 -13.32
CA PRO A 22 -0.34 -3.89 -13.65
C PRO A 22 -0.92 -4.85 -12.58
N PRO A 23 -1.19 -6.11 -12.93
CA PRO A 23 -1.65 -7.10 -11.97
C PRO A 23 -0.74 -7.18 -10.74
N MET A 24 -1.35 -7.23 -9.55
CA MET A 24 -0.61 -7.24 -8.29
C MET A 24 0.29 -8.48 -8.18
N ALA A 25 1.58 -8.25 -7.95
CA ALA A 25 2.56 -9.32 -7.78
C ALA A 25 2.24 -10.20 -6.55
N PRO A 26 2.45 -11.53 -6.63
CA PRO A 26 2.18 -12.44 -5.51
C PRO A 26 2.89 -12.05 -4.20
N ARG A 27 4.11 -11.50 -4.29
CA ARG A 27 4.88 -11.04 -3.12
C ARG A 27 4.16 -9.93 -2.34
N VAL A 28 3.55 -8.98 -3.05
CA VAL A 28 2.77 -7.90 -2.46
C VAL A 28 1.49 -8.45 -1.85
N ARG A 29 0.75 -9.26 -2.63
CA ARG A 29 -0.52 -9.86 -2.19
C ARG A 29 -0.36 -10.69 -0.92
N ASN A 30 0.71 -11.46 -0.83
CA ASN A 30 0.96 -12.40 0.27
C ASN A 30 1.69 -11.77 1.46
N LEU A 31 1.99 -10.46 1.44
CA LEU A 31 2.74 -9.79 2.50
C LEU A 31 2.18 -10.08 3.91
N PRO A 32 0.87 -9.98 4.20
CA PRO A 32 0.36 -10.26 5.54
C PRO A 32 0.60 -11.71 5.98
N ALA A 33 0.54 -12.66 5.04
CA ALA A 33 0.82 -14.05 5.35
C ALA A 33 2.30 -14.25 5.70
N VAL A 34 3.20 -13.66 4.91
CA VAL A 34 4.66 -13.74 5.14
C VAL A 34 5.08 -13.04 6.43
N MET A 35 4.44 -11.91 6.76
CA MET A 35 4.74 -11.16 7.98
C MET A 35 4.43 -11.95 9.25
N ARG A 36 3.40 -12.80 9.28
CA ARG A 36 3.06 -13.59 10.48
C ARG A 36 4.23 -14.42 10.99
N ASP A 37 5.06 -14.92 10.07
CA ASP A 37 6.20 -15.77 10.39
C ASP A 37 7.52 -14.98 10.59
N ALA A 38 7.49 -13.66 10.44
CA ALA A 38 8.66 -12.80 10.67
C ALA A 38 8.93 -12.58 12.17
N ASP A 39 10.10 -12.04 12.50
CA ASP A 39 10.40 -11.61 13.87
C ASP A 39 9.48 -10.46 14.33
N GLU A 40 9.40 -10.29 15.65
CA GLU A 40 8.48 -9.36 16.29
C GLU A 40 8.65 -7.91 15.84
N TRP A 41 9.89 -7.47 15.59
CA TRP A 41 10.14 -6.11 15.14
C TRP A 41 9.58 -5.89 13.73
N ARG A 42 9.88 -6.79 12.79
CA ARG A 42 9.35 -6.73 11.42
C ARG A 42 7.83 -6.76 11.38
N ARG A 43 7.21 -7.62 12.19
CA ARG A 43 5.75 -7.70 12.33
C ARG A 43 5.14 -6.37 12.76
N ARG A 44 5.64 -5.79 13.86
CA ARG A 44 5.12 -4.52 14.37
C ARG A 44 5.30 -3.38 13.38
N CYS A 45 6.44 -3.32 12.69
CA CYS A 45 6.66 -2.34 11.63
C CYS A 45 5.67 -2.49 10.47
N ALA A 46 5.41 -3.73 10.04
CA ALA A 46 4.45 -3.99 8.97
C ALA A 46 3.01 -3.67 9.38
N GLU A 47 2.60 -4.04 10.59
CA GLU A 47 1.28 -3.74 11.14
C GLU A 47 1.06 -2.24 11.25
N GLN A 48 2.02 -1.51 11.85
CA GLN A 48 1.96 -0.04 11.95
C GLN A 48 1.92 0.61 10.57
N GLY A 49 2.76 0.18 9.63
CA GLY A 49 2.75 0.74 8.29
C GLY A 49 1.45 0.50 7.52
N ILE A 50 0.77 -0.63 7.77
CA ILE A 50 -0.57 -0.89 7.23
C ILE A 50 -1.60 0.04 7.86
N GLU A 51 -1.52 0.30 9.17
CA GLU A 51 -2.37 1.28 9.86
C GLU A 51 -2.14 2.70 9.31
N ASP A 52 -0.89 3.11 9.13
CA ASP A 52 -0.51 4.42 8.60
C ASP A 52 -1.01 4.60 7.16
N LEU A 53 -0.88 3.57 6.33
CA LEU A 53 -1.44 3.56 4.98
C LEU A 53 -2.97 3.73 5.00
N ALA A 54 -3.67 3.10 5.94
CA ALA A 54 -5.13 3.26 6.05
C ALA A 54 -5.49 4.70 6.47
N ALA A 55 -4.75 5.25 7.43
CA ALA A 55 -4.95 6.60 7.94
C ALA A 55 -4.75 7.69 6.87
N ILE A 56 -3.92 7.45 5.84
CA ILE A 56 -3.79 8.38 4.70
C ILE A 56 -4.80 8.11 3.58
N MET A 57 -5.12 6.83 3.31
CA MET A 57 -5.90 6.43 2.15
C MET A 57 -7.39 6.79 2.29
N GLU A 58 -7.97 6.56 3.47
CA GLU A 58 -9.39 6.85 3.70
C GLU A 58 -9.71 8.35 3.54
N PRO A 59 -9.06 9.28 4.27
CA PRO A 59 -9.33 10.71 4.09
C PRO A 59 -8.86 11.22 2.73
N GLY A 60 -7.76 10.68 2.19
CA GLY A 60 -7.27 11.04 0.85
C GLY A 60 -8.28 10.76 -0.24
N LEU A 61 -8.86 9.55 -0.26
CA LEU A 61 -9.90 9.18 -1.20
C LEU A 61 -11.18 10.02 -1.01
N SER A 62 -11.61 10.25 0.23
CA SER A 62 -12.74 11.14 0.52
C SER A 62 -12.51 12.56 -0.01
N ALA A 63 -11.30 13.11 0.14
CA ALA A 63 -10.95 14.43 -0.36
C ALA A 63 -10.98 14.51 -1.89
N LEU A 64 -10.49 13.47 -2.58
CA LEU A 64 -10.53 13.38 -4.05
C LEU A 64 -11.97 13.34 -4.58
N LEU A 65 -12.83 12.52 -3.97
CA LEU A 65 -14.25 12.43 -4.33
C LEU A 65 -14.95 13.77 -4.09
N ALA A 66 -14.65 14.44 -2.97
CA ALA A 66 -15.23 15.75 -2.67
C ALA A 66 -14.76 16.84 -3.64
N ALA A 67 -13.49 16.81 -4.07
CA ALA A 67 -12.96 17.73 -5.09
C ALA A 67 -13.66 17.53 -6.44
N PHE A 68 -13.84 16.26 -6.85
CA PHE A 68 -14.57 15.90 -8.06
C PHE A 68 -16.02 16.38 -8.02
N ALA A 69 -16.72 16.18 -6.90
CA ALA A 69 -18.10 16.64 -6.71
C ALA A 69 -18.25 18.18 -6.77
N ARG A 70 -17.17 18.93 -6.49
CA ARG A 70 -17.12 20.39 -6.63
C ARG A 70 -16.69 20.87 -8.03
N GLY A 71 -16.51 19.95 -8.99
CA GLY A 71 -16.07 20.28 -10.35
C GLY A 71 -14.58 20.60 -10.48
N SER A 72 -13.77 20.34 -9.44
CA SER A 72 -12.31 20.45 -9.52
C SER A 72 -11.74 19.19 -10.15
N ASP A 73 -10.60 19.29 -10.85
CA ASP A 73 -9.88 18.13 -11.39
C ASP A 73 -9.06 17.43 -10.29
N PRO A 74 -9.44 16.21 -9.84
CA PRO A 74 -8.73 15.51 -8.78
C PRO A 74 -7.49 14.76 -9.28
N ARG A 75 -7.29 14.63 -10.60
CA ARG A 75 -6.26 13.74 -11.19
C ARG A 75 -4.84 14.01 -10.68
N PRO A 76 -4.36 15.28 -10.57
CA PRO A 76 -3.01 15.53 -10.08
C PRO A 76 -2.80 15.06 -8.63
N ALA A 77 -3.78 15.32 -7.77
CA ALA A 77 -3.75 14.91 -6.36
C ALA A 77 -3.87 13.39 -6.22
N ALA A 78 -4.72 12.75 -7.03
CA ALA A 78 -4.83 11.28 -7.07
C ALA A 78 -3.52 10.63 -7.50
N GLY A 79 -2.85 11.18 -8.52
CA GLY A 79 -1.54 10.70 -8.96
C GLY A 79 -0.46 10.83 -7.88
N ALA A 80 -0.48 11.89 -7.07
CA ALA A 80 0.42 12.05 -5.94
C ALA A 80 0.15 11.00 -4.86
N LEU A 81 -1.10 10.85 -4.42
CA LEU A 81 -1.50 9.87 -3.41
C LEU A 81 -1.17 8.43 -3.86
N TRP A 82 -1.39 8.10 -5.13
CA TRP A 82 -1.02 6.80 -5.68
C TRP A 82 0.49 6.52 -5.57
N ARG A 83 1.35 7.50 -5.91
CA ARG A 83 2.80 7.33 -5.81
C ARG A 83 3.26 7.14 -4.37
N GLU A 84 2.69 7.91 -3.43
CA GLU A 84 2.98 7.75 -2.00
C GLU A 84 2.55 6.36 -1.49
N PHE A 85 1.36 5.90 -1.87
CA PHE A 85 0.90 4.55 -1.53
C PHE A 85 1.84 3.48 -2.08
N VAL A 86 2.24 3.58 -3.35
CA VAL A 86 3.16 2.62 -3.98
C VAL A 86 4.51 2.61 -3.27
N ALA A 87 5.08 3.77 -2.98
CA ALA A 87 6.37 3.88 -2.31
C ALA A 87 6.32 3.28 -0.90
N ALA A 88 5.31 3.63 -0.10
CA ALA A 88 5.13 3.09 1.25
C ALA A 88 4.87 1.57 1.23
N ARG A 89 4.00 1.08 0.33
CA ARG A 89 3.77 -0.35 0.11
C ARG A 89 5.06 -1.09 -0.21
N ASP A 90 5.86 -0.56 -1.13
CA ASP A 90 7.10 -1.21 -1.56
C ASP A 90 8.13 -1.26 -0.43
N ALA A 91 8.16 -0.23 0.44
CA ALA A 91 8.95 -0.25 1.67
C ALA A 91 8.50 -1.36 2.64
N LEU A 92 7.19 -1.53 2.86
CA LEU A 92 6.67 -2.62 3.70
C LEU A 92 7.00 -4.00 3.12
N VAL A 93 6.91 -4.13 1.80
CA VAL A 93 7.28 -5.35 1.09
C VAL A 93 8.80 -5.61 1.18
N ALA A 94 9.64 -4.58 1.21
CA ALA A 94 11.09 -4.69 1.44
C ALA A 94 11.45 -5.14 2.86
N LEU A 95 10.63 -4.84 3.87
CA LEU A 95 10.80 -5.37 5.23
C LEU A 95 10.63 -6.89 5.30
N SER A 96 9.94 -7.48 4.33
CA SER A 96 9.67 -8.91 4.31
C SER A 96 10.94 -9.74 4.24
N PRO A 97 11.11 -10.75 5.12
CA PRO A 97 12.26 -11.62 5.07
C PRO A 97 12.31 -12.21 3.66
N LEU A 98 13.33 -11.83 2.90
CA LEU A 98 13.61 -12.40 1.59
C LEU A 98 13.54 -13.91 1.76
N SER A 99 12.63 -14.58 1.04
CA SER A 99 12.63 -16.03 1.00
C SER A 99 14.00 -16.46 0.43
N GLY A 100 14.91 -16.84 1.31
CA GLY A 100 16.27 -17.25 1.00
C GLY A 100 17.30 -16.12 1.03
N THR A 101 17.93 -15.89 2.19
CA THR A 101 19.39 -16.03 2.42
C THR A 101 19.70 -15.51 3.82
N HIS A 102 19.32 -16.26 4.86
CA HIS A 102 20.13 -16.31 6.07
C HIS A 102 20.94 -17.61 5.99
N ARG A 103 22.05 -17.54 5.25
CA ARG A 103 23.15 -18.47 5.45
C ARG A 103 23.57 -18.29 6.91
N ARG A 104 23.27 -19.28 7.75
CA ARG A 104 23.95 -19.47 9.03
C ARG A 104 25.46 -19.44 8.77
N MET A 105 26.14 -18.42 9.28
CA MET A 105 27.56 -18.48 9.61
C MET A 105 27.57 -18.31 11.13
N ALA A 106 27.67 -19.45 11.82
CA ALA A 106 28.91 -20.00 12.39
C ALA A 106 29.03 -19.52 13.84
#